data_AF-A0A966K7P4-F1
#
_entry.id   AF-A0A966K7P4-F1
#
_cell.length_a   1.000
_cell.length_b   1.000
_cell.length_c   1.000
_cell.angle_alpha   90.00
_cell.angle_beta   90.00
_cell.angle_gamma   90.00
#
_symmetry.space_group_name_H-M   'P 1'
#
loop_
_entity.id
_entity.type
_entity.pdbx_description
1 polymer ?
#
loop_
_entity_poly.entity_id
_entity_poly.type
_entity_poly.pdbx_seq_one_letter_code
_entity_poly.pdbx_strand_id
1 'polypeptide(L)'
;FDYPEAPNQATREILFENQLKDLIILCWQEAKNRQNSFNRCLNQSSSYAGAIGLPQFMPGSILQFATDGDGDGVIDLRNNRRDAIFSVANFLKVHGWQPGMPIYFPVIENDKTQAKIIELADGQPIAKITVAELIQLGILEPNNGDLLQGGVEPSSKALVVDLPSPGTNQETETTYVVGLQNFLSIVNYNRSYFYAQSVAEFAQALGYQNKSVITRERIEKLEQVPASKNRSTPAKAAKKDSKAKKSSKPLKPSN
;
A
#
# COMPACT_ATOMS: atom_id res chain seq x y z
N PHE A 1 -28.41 12.81 -8.49
CA PHE A 1 -27.43 12.53 -7.43
C PHE A 1 -28.11 12.89 -6.13
N ASP A 2 -28.47 11.90 -5.31
CA ASP A 2 -29.17 12.12 -4.04
C ASP A 2 -28.14 12.03 -2.90
N TYR A 3 -27.67 13.19 -2.45
CA TYR A 3 -26.62 13.32 -1.44
C TYR A 3 -26.95 14.52 -0.55
N PRO A 4 -26.79 14.41 0.79
CA PRO A 4 -27.11 15.50 1.72
C PRO A 4 -26.40 16.80 1.38
N GLU A 5 -27.02 17.93 1.72
CA GLU A 5 -26.33 19.22 1.67
C GLU A 5 -25.15 19.23 2.64
N ALA A 6 -23.94 19.26 2.09
CA ALA A 6 -22.70 19.24 2.84
C ALA A 6 -21.60 20.00 2.08
N PRO A 7 -20.58 20.55 2.77
CA PRO A 7 -19.51 21.31 2.13
C PRO A 7 -18.74 20.54 1.03
N ASN A 8 -18.76 19.21 1.08
CA ASN A 8 -18.10 18.33 0.11
C ASN A 8 -19.03 17.79 -0.99
N GLN A 9 -20.30 18.23 -1.07
CA GLN A 9 -21.29 17.69 -2.00
C GLN A 9 -20.83 17.78 -3.46
N ALA A 10 -20.31 18.92 -3.91
CA ALA A 10 -19.80 19.09 -5.27
C ALA A 10 -18.61 18.16 -5.57
N THR A 11 -17.67 18.02 -4.64
CA THR A 11 -16.54 17.08 -4.78
C THR A 11 -17.01 15.64 -4.83
N ARG A 12 -18.06 15.30 -4.06
CA ARG A 12 -18.68 13.97 -4.05
C ARG A 12 -19.41 13.70 -5.36
N GLU A 13 -20.11 14.67 -5.92
CA GLU A 13 -20.77 14.52 -7.22
C GLU A 13 -19.76 14.16 -8.32
N ILE A 14 -18.67 14.93 -8.42
CA ILE A 14 -17.56 14.65 -9.36
C ILE A 14 -16.96 13.27 -9.11
N LEU A 15 -16.72 12.92 -7.84
CA LEU A 15 -16.19 11.61 -7.48
C LEU A 15 -17.10 10.49 -7.98
N PHE A 16 -18.41 10.55 -7.69
CA PHE A 16 -19.35 9.50 -8.08
C PHE A 16 -19.60 9.45 -9.59
N GLU A 17 -19.56 10.59 -10.27
CA GLU A 17 -19.58 10.63 -11.74
C GLU A 17 -18.38 9.87 -12.32
N ASN A 18 -17.18 10.10 -11.78
CA ASN A 18 -15.98 9.37 -12.22
C ASN A 18 -16.06 7.88 -11.86
N GLN A 19 -16.56 7.52 -10.68
CA GLN A 19 -16.76 6.11 -10.31
C GLN A 19 -17.79 5.40 -11.20
N LEU A 20 -18.83 6.12 -11.68
CA LEU A 20 -19.77 5.57 -12.65
C LEU A 20 -19.10 5.34 -14.02
N LYS A 21 -18.25 6.28 -14.47
CA LYS A 21 -17.45 6.09 -15.70
C LYS A 21 -16.54 4.87 -15.58
N ASP A 22 -15.85 4.73 -14.46
CA ASP A 22 -14.98 3.59 -14.17
C ASP A 22 -15.76 2.26 -14.15
N LEU A 23 -16.97 2.25 -13.57
CA LEU A 23 -17.85 1.08 -13.59
C LEU A 23 -18.26 0.69 -15.02
N ILE A 24 -18.59 1.67 -15.86
CA ILE A 24 -18.93 1.42 -17.27
C ILE A 24 -17.74 0.79 -18.01
N ILE A 25 -16.53 1.31 -17.78
CA ILE A 25 -15.29 0.78 -18.38
C ILE A 25 -15.06 -0.67 -17.92
N LEU A 26 -15.14 -0.91 -16.60
CA LEU A 26 -14.99 -2.24 -16.00
C LEU A 26 -15.97 -3.24 -16.64
N CYS A 27 -17.25 -2.91 -16.64
CA CYS A 27 -18.30 -3.78 -17.19
C CYS A 27 -18.16 -4.01 -18.69
N TRP A 28 -17.67 -3.01 -19.43
CA TRP A 28 -17.41 -3.16 -20.86
C TRP A 28 -16.28 -4.17 -21.14
N GLN A 29 -15.19 -4.08 -20.35
CA GLN A 29 -14.05 -5.01 -20.45
C GLN A 29 -14.47 -6.44 -20.11
N GLU A 30 -15.23 -6.64 -19.03
CA GLU A 30 -15.73 -7.95 -18.63
C GLU A 30 -16.70 -8.55 -19.65
N ALA A 31 -17.55 -7.72 -20.27
CA ALA A 31 -18.60 -8.19 -21.16
C ALA A 31 -18.09 -8.79 -22.48
N LYS A 32 -16.86 -8.46 -22.93
CA LYS A 32 -16.29 -8.93 -24.21
C LYS A 32 -17.29 -8.83 -25.38
N ASN A 33 -17.92 -7.66 -25.56
CA ASN A 33 -18.97 -7.35 -26.56
C ASN A 33 -20.32 -8.07 -26.37
N ARG A 34 -20.62 -8.64 -25.20
CA ARG A 34 -21.92 -9.28 -24.91
C ARG A 34 -22.81 -8.36 -24.09
N GLN A 35 -23.83 -7.79 -24.74
CA GLN A 35 -24.75 -6.81 -24.12
C GLN A 35 -25.39 -7.31 -22.81
N ASN A 36 -25.83 -8.57 -22.77
CA ASN A 36 -26.42 -9.15 -21.55
C ASN A 36 -25.42 -9.25 -20.40
N SER A 37 -24.12 -9.44 -20.69
CA SER A 37 -23.07 -9.48 -19.67
C SER A 37 -22.78 -8.07 -19.15
N PHE A 38 -22.71 -7.08 -20.05
CA PHE A 38 -22.57 -5.67 -19.69
C PHE A 38 -23.70 -5.20 -18.76
N ASN A 39 -24.94 -5.44 -19.15
CA ASN A 39 -26.10 -5.06 -18.35
C ASN A 39 -26.12 -5.76 -16.98
N ARG A 40 -25.69 -7.02 -16.90
CA ARG A 40 -25.59 -7.73 -15.63
C ARG A 40 -24.54 -7.11 -14.72
N CYS A 41 -23.36 -6.77 -15.25
CA CYS A 41 -22.31 -6.13 -14.47
C CYS A 41 -22.73 -4.73 -13.97
N LEU A 42 -23.40 -3.92 -14.80
CA LEU A 42 -23.88 -2.60 -14.37
C LEU A 42 -24.89 -2.67 -13.22
N ASN A 43 -25.70 -3.73 -13.18
CA ASN A 43 -26.74 -3.94 -12.16
C ASN A 43 -26.27 -4.86 -11.03
N GLN A 44 -24.96 -5.09 -10.88
CA GLN A 44 -24.43 -5.93 -9.82
C GLN A 44 -24.65 -5.31 -8.44
N SER A 45 -24.76 -6.13 -7.38
CA SER A 45 -24.95 -5.62 -6.03
C SER A 45 -23.69 -4.93 -5.52
N SER A 46 -23.83 -3.81 -4.83
CA SER A 46 -22.74 -3.06 -4.21
C SER A 46 -23.24 -2.46 -2.90
N SER A 47 -22.35 -1.80 -2.15
CA SER A 47 -22.80 -0.91 -1.07
C SER A 47 -23.62 0.25 -1.63
N TYR A 48 -24.32 0.99 -0.77
CA TYR A 48 -25.08 2.18 -1.19
C TYR A 48 -24.21 3.22 -1.92
N ALA A 49 -22.89 3.25 -1.63
CA ALA A 49 -21.93 4.14 -2.26
C ALA A 49 -21.21 3.52 -3.47
N GLY A 50 -21.56 2.31 -3.89
CA GLY A 50 -20.99 1.66 -5.09
C GLY A 50 -19.74 0.83 -4.85
N ALA A 51 -19.40 0.50 -3.60
CA ALA A 51 -18.27 -0.40 -3.31
C ALA A 51 -18.66 -1.87 -3.54
N ILE A 52 -17.83 -2.61 -4.28
CA ILE A 52 -18.16 -3.92 -4.84
C ILE A 52 -17.30 -5.02 -4.21
N GLY A 53 -17.95 -6.18 -3.99
CA GLY A 53 -17.29 -7.44 -3.64
C GLY A 53 -16.75 -7.51 -2.21
N LEU A 54 -16.07 -8.61 -1.92
CA LEU A 54 -15.40 -8.88 -0.64
C LEU A 54 -14.47 -7.74 -0.17
N PRO A 55 -13.65 -7.10 -1.04
CA PRO A 55 -12.77 -6.01 -0.59
C PRO A 55 -13.50 -4.67 -0.43
N GLN A 56 -14.77 -4.56 -0.85
CA GLN A 56 -15.48 -3.28 -0.90
C GLN A 56 -14.71 -2.20 -1.69
N PHE A 57 -14.17 -2.56 -2.85
CA PHE A 57 -13.49 -1.60 -3.72
C PHE A 57 -14.48 -0.76 -4.52
N MET A 58 -14.18 0.53 -4.63
CA MET A 58 -14.83 1.40 -5.60
C MET A 58 -14.38 1.01 -7.03
N PRO A 59 -15.21 1.22 -8.07
CA PRO A 59 -14.87 0.81 -9.44
C PRO A 59 -13.49 1.27 -9.94
N GLY A 60 -13.10 2.52 -9.64
CA GLY A 60 -11.77 3.03 -9.98
C GLY A 60 -10.64 2.29 -9.27
N SER A 61 -10.86 1.85 -8.03
CA SER A 61 -9.92 1.00 -7.30
C SER A 61 -9.83 -0.40 -7.90
N ILE A 62 -10.94 -0.96 -8.42
CA ILE A 62 -10.93 -2.26 -9.11
C ILE A 62 -10.04 -2.17 -10.35
N LEU A 63 -10.26 -1.16 -11.20
CA LEU A 63 -9.47 -0.95 -12.42
C LEU A 63 -7.96 -0.80 -12.15
N GLN A 64 -7.60 -0.20 -11.02
CA GLN A 64 -6.20 0.08 -10.69
C GLN A 64 -5.50 -1.05 -9.94
N PHE A 65 -6.22 -1.77 -9.07
CA PHE A 65 -5.61 -2.64 -8.07
C PHE A 65 -6.09 -4.08 -8.09
N ALA A 66 -7.22 -4.37 -8.74
CA ALA A 66 -7.70 -5.73 -8.79
C ALA A 66 -6.78 -6.63 -9.60
N THR A 67 -6.63 -7.87 -9.16
CA THR A 67 -5.74 -8.85 -9.79
C THR A 67 -6.37 -10.23 -9.74
N ASP A 68 -6.07 -11.02 -10.76
CA ASP A 68 -6.42 -12.43 -10.85
C ASP A 68 -5.48 -13.20 -9.91
N GLY A 69 -6.04 -13.64 -8.79
CA GLY A 69 -5.29 -14.24 -7.69
C GLY A 69 -5.11 -15.75 -7.80
N ASP A 70 -5.85 -16.41 -8.69
CA ASP A 70 -5.74 -17.86 -8.93
C ASP A 70 -5.28 -18.25 -10.34
N GLY A 71 -5.19 -17.27 -11.24
CA GLY A 71 -4.61 -17.40 -12.58
C GLY A 71 -5.57 -17.98 -13.61
N ASP A 72 -6.89 -17.93 -13.38
CA ASP A 72 -7.90 -18.46 -14.30
C ASP A 72 -8.25 -17.50 -15.46
N GLY A 73 -7.70 -16.27 -15.43
CA GLY A 73 -7.91 -15.22 -16.42
C GLY A 73 -9.16 -14.36 -16.17
N VAL A 74 -9.82 -14.50 -15.03
CA VAL A 74 -11.00 -13.74 -14.59
C VAL A 74 -10.71 -13.12 -13.23
N ILE A 75 -11.26 -11.92 -12.97
CA ILE A 75 -11.18 -11.27 -11.67
C ILE A 75 -12.60 -11.24 -11.08
N ASP A 76 -12.92 -12.14 -10.17
CA ASP A 76 -14.20 -12.18 -9.45
C ASP A 76 -14.02 -11.79 -7.96
N LEU A 77 -14.07 -10.50 -7.68
CA LEU A 77 -13.96 -9.97 -6.32
C LEU A 77 -15.15 -10.32 -5.41
N ARG A 78 -16.21 -10.94 -5.93
CA ARG A 78 -17.44 -11.24 -5.17
C ARG A 78 -17.40 -12.64 -4.60
N ASN A 79 -17.04 -13.62 -5.42
CA ASN A 79 -17.10 -15.04 -5.04
C ASN A 79 -15.71 -15.67 -4.94
N ASN A 80 -14.70 -15.09 -5.60
CA ASN A 80 -13.35 -15.61 -5.52
C ASN A 80 -12.56 -14.94 -4.40
N ARG A 81 -12.27 -15.74 -3.36
CA ARG A 81 -11.47 -15.28 -2.22
C ARG A 81 -10.02 -14.99 -2.61
N ARG A 82 -9.46 -15.72 -3.59
CA ARG A 82 -8.07 -15.51 -4.02
C ARG A 82 -7.92 -14.17 -4.71
N ASP A 83 -8.82 -13.84 -5.63
CA ASP A 83 -8.83 -12.53 -6.30
C ASP A 83 -8.97 -11.40 -5.29
N ALA A 84 -9.91 -11.53 -4.34
CA ALA A 84 -10.09 -10.54 -3.28
C ALA A 84 -8.81 -10.37 -2.43
N ILE A 85 -8.21 -11.46 -1.95
CA ILE A 85 -6.99 -11.41 -1.12
C ILE A 85 -5.82 -10.79 -1.88
N PHE A 86 -5.57 -11.23 -3.10
CA PHE A 86 -4.45 -10.72 -3.90
C PHE A 86 -4.68 -9.26 -4.33
N SER A 87 -5.92 -8.86 -4.57
CA SER A 87 -6.28 -7.47 -4.89
C SER A 87 -6.07 -6.54 -3.69
N VAL A 88 -6.47 -6.97 -2.49
CA VAL A 88 -6.18 -6.24 -1.24
C VAL A 88 -4.67 -6.15 -1.01
N ALA A 89 -3.93 -7.25 -1.20
CA ALA A 89 -2.48 -7.25 -1.06
C ALA A 89 -1.81 -6.30 -2.07
N ASN A 90 -2.27 -6.27 -3.32
CA ASN A 90 -1.77 -5.34 -4.34
C ASN A 90 -2.08 -3.89 -3.97
N PHE A 91 -3.30 -3.59 -3.51
CA PHE A 91 -3.67 -2.27 -3.01
C PHE A 91 -2.73 -1.81 -1.88
N LEU A 92 -2.54 -2.64 -0.85
CA LEU A 92 -1.67 -2.31 0.28
C LEU A 92 -0.23 -2.08 -0.18
N LYS A 93 0.30 -2.95 -1.06
CA LYS A 93 1.64 -2.83 -1.63
C LYS A 93 1.83 -1.51 -2.38
N VAL A 94 0.90 -1.14 -3.26
CA VAL A 94 0.96 0.13 -4.02
C VAL A 94 0.90 1.34 -3.07
N HIS A 95 0.17 1.22 -1.96
CA HIS A 95 0.08 2.25 -0.92
C HIS A 95 1.20 2.15 0.12
N GLY A 96 2.32 1.52 -0.23
CA GLY A 96 3.56 1.58 0.52
C GLY A 96 3.69 0.54 1.63
N TRP A 97 2.86 -0.51 1.66
CA TRP A 97 3.03 -1.58 2.64
C TRP A 97 4.43 -2.20 2.52
N GLN A 98 5.12 -2.25 3.64
CA GLN A 98 6.45 -2.82 3.83
C GLN A 98 6.31 -4.20 4.48
N PRO A 99 6.51 -5.29 3.72
CA PRO A 99 6.41 -6.64 4.24
C PRO A 99 7.34 -6.83 5.43
N GLY A 100 6.77 -7.30 6.53
CA GLY A 100 7.57 -7.59 7.71
C GLY A 100 8.05 -6.36 8.46
N MET A 101 7.39 -5.22 8.30
CA MET A 101 7.53 -4.06 9.20
C MET A 101 6.32 -3.95 10.15
N PRO A 102 6.50 -3.39 11.35
CA PRO A 102 5.41 -3.14 12.28
C PRO A 102 4.41 -2.13 11.70
N ILE A 103 3.15 -2.25 12.13
CA ILE A 103 2.06 -1.34 11.81
C ILE A 103 2.14 -0.12 12.73
N TYR A 104 2.17 -0.35 14.05
CA TYR A 104 2.17 0.71 15.06
C TYR A 104 2.95 0.29 16.32
N PHE A 105 3.24 1.24 17.20
CA PHE A 105 3.81 1.04 18.53
C PHE A 105 2.99 1.80 19.59
N PRO A 106 2.84 1.27 20.81
CA PRO A 106 2.29 2.05 21.92
C PRO A 106 3.25 3.19 22.30
N VAL A 107 2.70 4.33 22.71
CA VAL A 107 3.50 5.45 23.27
C VAL A 107 3.88 5.17 24.73
N ILE A 108 4.91 5.85 25.21
CA ILE A 108 5.16 6.03 26.63
C ILE A 108 4.53 7.34 27.08
N GLU A 109 3.45 7.24 27.85
CA GLU A 109 2.72 8.38 28.37
C GLU A 109 3.16 8.69 29.81
N ASN A 110 3.67 9.90 30.05
CA ASN A 110 4.03 10.42 31.37
C ASN A 110 4.08 11.97 31.36
N ASP A 111 4.25 12.58 32.53
CA ASP A 111 4.27 14.05 32.70
C ASP A 111 5.23 14.79 31.76
N LYS A 112 6.32 14.14 31.31
CA LYS A 112 7.31 14.74 30.40
C LYS A 112 6.95 14.60 28.93
N THR A 113 6.20 13.56 28.55
CA THR A 113 5.87 13.25 27.16
C THR A 113 4.50 13.78 26.74
N GLN A 114 3.57 13.95 27.69
CA GLN A 114 2.15 14.26 27.43
C GLN A 114 1.94 15.44 26.48
N ALA A 115 2.52 16.59 26.84
CA ALA A 115 2.34 17.82 26.05
C ALA A 115 2.82 17.63 24.62
N LYS A 116 3.90 16.86 24.42
CA LYS A 116 4.47 16.63 23.10
C LYS A 116 3.69 15.59 22.30
N ILE A 117 3.15 14.56 22.94
CA ILE A 117 2.25 13.58 22.31
C ILE A 117 1.02 14.31 21.75
N ILE A 118 0.38 15.16 22.55
CA ILE A 118 -0.79 15.96 22.14
C ILE A 118 -0.43 16.90 20.98
N GLU A 119 0.72 17.57 21.05
CA GLU A 119 1.18 18.46 19.97
C GLU A 119 1.40 17.71 18.65
N LEU A 120 1.95 16.50 18.70
CA LEU A 120 2.27 15.69 17.53
C LEU A 120 1.05 14.96 16.95
N ALA A 121 0.01 14.71 17.75
CA ALA A 121 -1.25 14.10 17.33
C ALA A 121 -2.15 15.11 16.61
N ASP A 122 -1.70 15.58 15.44
CA ASP A 122 -2.32 16.71 14.72
C ASP A 122 -3.46 16.31 13.77
N GLY A 123 -3.89 15.04 13.80
CA GLY A 123 -4.96 14.51 12.95
C GLY A 123 -4.60 14.34 11.47
N GLN A 124 -3.39 14.71 11.03
CA GLN A 124 -3.00 14.58 9.63
C GLN A 124 -2.39 13.20 9.35
N PRO A 125 -2.84 12.46 8.31
CA PRO A 125 -2.35 11.13 8.00
C PRO A 125 -1.00 11.18 7.24
N ILE A 126 -0.02 11.87 7.83
CA ILE A 126 1.30 12.13 7.26
C ILE A 126 2.35 11.83 8.34
N ALA A 127 3.30 10.96 8.00
CA ALA A 127 4.42 10.65 8.86
C ALA A 127 5.47 11.79 8.81
N LYS A 128 5.54 12.60 9.87
CA LYS A 128 6.35 13.85 9.92
C LYS A 128 7.61 13.70 10.78
N ILE A 129 7.49 12.98 11.89
CA ILE A 129 8.56 12.81 12.88
C ILE A 129 9.29 11.50 12.65
N THR A 130 10.59 11.46 12.93
CA THR A 130 11.38 10.22 12.83
C THR A 130 11.26 9.36 14.08
N VAL A 131 11.50 8.06 13.93
CA VAL A 131 11.60 7.13 15.08
C VAL A 131 12.69 7.59 16.07
N ALA A 132 13.83 8.07 15.57
CA ALA A 132 14.91 8.60 16.42
C ALA A 132 14.46 9.79 17.28
N GLU A 133 13.73 10.74 16.69
CA GLU A 133 13.21 11.90 17.42
C GLU A 133 12.19 11.46 18.48
N LEU A 134 11.29 10.53 18.17
CA LEU A 134 10.33 9.99 19.14
C LEU A 134 11.02 9.28 20.31
N ILE A 135 12.11 8.56 20.06
CA ILE A 135 12.95 7.95 21.10
C ILE A 135 13.62 9.03 21.97
N GLN A 136 14.20 10.07 21.35
CA GLN A 136 14.84 11.18 22.08
C GLN A 136 13.85 11.95 22.96
N LEU A 137 12.61 12.10 22.50
CA LEU A 137 11.51 12.67 23.26
C LEU A 137 11.00 11.75 24.38
N GLY A 138 11.44 10.49 24.41
CA GLY A 138 10.96 9.48 25.37
C GLY A 138 9.55 8.99 25.08
N ILE A 139 9.01 9.21 23.89
CA ILE A 139 7.68 8.74 23.45
C ILE A 139 7.73 7.27 23.03
N LEU A 140 8.88 6.80 22.56
CA LEU A 140 9.14 5.39 22.25
C LEU A 140 10.34 4.86 23.04
N GLU A 141 10.27 3.60 23.48
CA GLU A 141 11.46 2.92 23.98
C GLU A 141 12.25 2.33 22.80
N PRO A 142 13.58 2.49 22.74
CA PRO A 142 14.42 1.88 21.70
C PRO A 142 14.25 0.36 21.57
N ASN A 143 13.92 -0.30 22.68
CA ASN A 143 13.78 -1.75 22.79
C ASN A 143 12.31 -2.21 22.84
N ASN A 144 11.34 -1.33 22.54
CA ASN A 144 9.94 -1.74 22.49
C ASN A 144 9.71 -2.74 21.35
N GLY A 145 9.41 -3.99 21.71
CA GLY A 145 9.32 -5.09 20.77
C GLY A 145 10.63 -5.27 20.02
N ASP A 146 10.63 -4.91 18.74
CA ASP A 146 11.78 -4.97 17.86
C ASP A 146 11.96 -3.69 17.04
N LEU A 147 11.51 -2.54 17.55
CA LEU A 147 11.59 -1.25 16.87
C LEU A 147 12.95 -1.05 16.18
N LEU A 148 14.06 -1.02 16.92
CA LEU A 148 15.39 -0.86 16.29
C LEU A 148 16.11 -2.19 16.00
N GLN A 149 15.82 -3.26 16.74
CA GLN A 149 16.48 -4.56 16.56
C GLN A 149 15.93 -5.33 15.36
N GLY A 150 14.67 -5.09 15.04
CA GLY A 150 13.96 -5.52 13.86
C GLY A 150 14.09 -4.53 12.71
N GLY A 151 15.13 -3.71 12.65
CA GLY A 151 15.44 -3.01 11.40
C GLY A 151 14.41 -1.95 10.96
N VAL A 152 13.57 -1.43 11.87
CA VAL A 152 12.99 -0.10 11.63
C VAL A 152 14.13 0.89 11.79
N GLU A 153 14.47 1.57 10.70
CA GLU A 153 15.57 2.53 10.71
C GLU A 153 15.24 3.71 11.64
N PRO A 154 16.21 4.24 12.40
CA PRO A 154 15.98 5.43 13.23
C PRO A 154 15.46 6.65 12.41
N SER A 155 15.80 6.71 11.13
CA SER A 155 15.35 7.76 10.20
C SER A 155 13.94 7.53 9.63
N SER A 156 13.35 6.35 9.83
CA SER A 156 12.00 6.05 9.36
C SER A 156 11.00 7.05 9.93
N LYS A 157 10.09 7.50 9.07
CA LYS A 157 9.04 8.46 9.43
C LYS A 157 7.86 7.75 10.09
N ALA A 158 7.28 8.42 11.07
CA ALA A 158 6.13 8.01 11.86
C ALA A 158 5.17 9.18 12.09
N LEU A 159 3.97 8.88 12.58
CA LEU A 159 3.00 9.85 13.08
C LEU A 159 2.48 9.42 14.45
N VAL A 160 2.12 10.39 15.28
CA VAL A 160 1.37 10.14 16.51
C VAL A 160 -0.12 10.18 16.18
N VAL A 161 -0.85 9.18 16.65
CA VAL A 161 -2.27 8.97 16.37
C VAL A 161 -3.02 9.09 17.68
N ASP A 162 -4.06 9.91 17.71
CA ASP A 162 -5.04 10.02 18.79
C ASP A 162 -6.27 9.15 18.51
N LEU A 163 -6.72 8.44 19.55
CA LEU A 163 -7.90 7.58 19.53
C LEU A 163 -8.81 7.95 20.71
N PRO A 164 -9.54 9.07 20.62
CA PRO A 164 -10.49 9.46 21.66
C PRO A 164 -11.65 8.46 21.75
N SER A 165 -11.99 8.06 22.97
CA SER A 165 -13.07 7.12 23.28
C SER A 165 -13.88 7.58 24.49
N PRO A 166 -15.15 7.18 24.61
CA PRO A 166 -15.93 7.47 25.82
C PRO A 166 -15.28 6.79 27.04
N GLY A 167 -14.84 7.58 28.00
CA GLY A 167 -14.28 7.11 29.26
C GLY A 167 -15.37 6.70 30.26
N THR A 168 -14.91 6.18 31.39
CA THR A 168 -15.78 5.59 32.43
C THR A 168 -16.79 6.57 33.05
N ASN A 169 -16.51 7.88 33.04
CA ASN A 169 -17.34 8.93 33.65
C ASN A 169 -17.93 9.92 32.63
N GLN A 170 -18.15 9.51 31.37
CA GLN A 170 -18.56 10.41 30.26
C GLN A 170 -17.50 11.46 29.87
N GLU A 171 -16.33 11.42 30.49
CA GLU A 171 -15.15 12.16 30.06
C GLU A 171 -14.49 11.42 28.89
N THR A 172 -13.94 12.16 27.92
CA THR A 172 -13.22 11.55 26.81
C THR A 172 -11.86 11.06 27.30
N GLU A 173 -11.58 9.78 27.12
CA GLU A 173 -10.26 9.19 27.33
C GLU A 173 -9.60 9.00 25.95
N THR A 174 -8.39 9.54 25.77
CA THR A 174 -7.65 9.43 24.50
C THR A 174 -6.51 8.46 24.68
N THR A 175 -6.50 7.41 23.86
CA THR A 175 -5.31 6.55 23.71
C THR A 175 -4.44 7.07 22.57
N TYR A 176 -3.13 6.99 22.73
CA TYR A 176 -2.18 7.37 21.70
C TYR A 176 -1.34 6.18 21.23
N VAL A 177 -1.07 6.15 19.92
CA VAL A 177 -0.12 5.21 19.32
C VAL A 177 0.80 5.92 18.34
N VAL A 178 1.95 5.34 18.05
CA VAL A 178 2.81 5.76 16.94
C VAL A 178 2.52 4.85 15.75
N GLY A 179 1.94 5.42 14.69
CA GLY A 179 1.78 4.73 13.42
C GLY A 179 3.04 4.78 12.56
N LEU A 180 3.32 3.71 11.82
CA LEU A 180 4.36 3.66 10.79
C LEU A 180 3.76 3.67 9.37
N GLN A 181 4.60 3.48 8.36
CA GLN A 181 4.19 3.39 6.96
C GLN A 181 3.07 2.35 6.74
N ASN A 182 3.14 1.19 7.40
CA ASN A 182 2.11 0.15 7.29
C ASN A 182 0.75 0.60 7.87
N PHE A 183 0.75 1.39 8.95
CA PHE A 183 -0.48 2.01 9.46
C PHE A 183 -1.08 2.95 8.42
N LEU A 184 -0.25 3.80 7.79
CA LEU A 184 -0.70 4.70 6.73
C LEU A 184 -1.23 3.94 5.50
N SER A 185 -0.67 2.80 5.13
CA SER A 185 -1.21 1.95 4.06
C SER A 185 -2.64 1.48 4.35
N ILE A 186 -2.96 1.18 5.61
CA ILE A 186 -4.33 0.83 6.04
C ILE A 186 -5.23 2.08 6.03
N VAL A 187 -4.74 3.23 6.49
CA VAL A 187 -5.47 4.52 6.43
C VAL A 187 -5.80 4.93 4.98
N ASN A 188 -5.00 4.52 4.00
CA ASN A 188 -5.34 4.74 2.59
C ASN A 188 -6.52 3.89 2.12
N TYR A 189 -6.77 2.74 2.75
CA TYR A 189 -7.94 1.91 2.47
C TYR A 189 -9.23 2.58 2.96
N ASN A 190 -9.19 3.12 4.17
CA ASN A 190 -10.25 3.94 4.75
C ASN A 190 -9.61 5.03 5.63
N ARG A 191 -9.92 6.30 5.34
CA ARG A 191 -9.35 7.50 5.97
C ARG A 191 -9.86 7.70 7.40
N SER A 192 -9.60 6.73 8.28
CA SER A 192 -9.97 6.73 9.69
C SER A 192 -8.90 6.03 10.52
N TYR A 193 -8.42 6.69 11.58
CA TYR A 193 -7.47 6.11 12.52
C TYR A 193 -8.07 4.98 13.33
N PHE A 194 -9.33 5.10 13.74
CA PHE A 194 -10.06 4.02 14.41
C PHE A 194 -10.17 2.78 13.52
N TYR A 195 -10.44 2.96 12.23
CA TYR A 195 -10.46 1.85 11.28
C TYR A 195 -9.09 1.18 11.20
N ALA A 196 -8.02 1.97 11.00
CA ALA A 196 -6.67 1.44 10.86
C ALA A 196 -6.20 0.71 12.12
N GLN A 197 -6.47 1.26 13.31
CA GLN A 197 -6.18 0.63 14.58
C GLN A 197 -6.97 -0.68 14.74
N SER A 198 -8.28 -0.66 14.46
CA SER A 198 -9.13 -1.85 14.55
C SER A 198 -8.64 -2.98 13.63
N VAL A 199 -8.21 -2.65 12.40
CA VAL A 199 -7.63 -3.63 11.47
C VAL A 199 -6.32 -4.20 12.02
N ALA A 200 -5.46 -3.36 12.59
CA ALA A 200 -4.18 -3.79 13.16
C ALA A 200 -4.38 -4.75 14.35
N GLU A 201 -5.24 -4.37 15.29
CA GLU A 201 -5.57 -5.16 16.48
C GLU A 201 -6.28 -6.47 16.10
N PHE A 202 -7.20 -6.42 15.14
CA PHE A 202 -7.87 -7.63 14.63
C PHE A 202 -6.87 -8.58 13.98
N ALA A 203 -5.91 -8.07 13.18
CA ALA A 203 -4.85 -8.89 12.62
C ALA A 203 -4.01 -9.55 13.72
N GLN A 204 -3.66 -8.82 14.78
CA GLN A 204 -2.94 -9.36 15.94
C GLN A 204 -3.74 -10.44 16.67
N ALA A 205 -5.05 -10.25 16.85
CA ALA A 205 -5.94 -11.25 17.43
C ALA A 205 -6.01 -12.54 16.60
N LEU A 206 -5.82 -12.45 15.27
CA LEU A 206 -5.68 -13.59 14.37
C LEU A 206 -4.27 -14.22 14.35
N GLY A 207 -3.32 -13.66 15.12
CA GLY A 207 -1.96 -14.18 15.26
C GLY A 207 -0.89 -13.43 14.48
N TYR A 208 -1.23 -12.32 13.80
CA TYR A 208 -0.22 -11.46 13.16
C TYR A 208 0.72 -10.90 14.22
N GLN A 209 2.02 -11.14 14.05
CA GLN A 209 3.02 -10.54 14.93
C GLN A 209 3.30 -9.13 14.43
N ASN A 210 2.83 -8.13 15.17
CA ASN A 210 3.14 -6.72 14.91
C ASN A 210 4.59 -6.41 15.32
N LYS A 211 5.51 -7.03 14.60
CA LYS A 211 6.95 -7.08 14.81
C LYS A 211 7.61 -7.04 13.46
N SER A 212 8.77 -6.41 13.39
CA SER A 212 9.58 -6.55 12.20
C SER A 212 10.20 -7.94 12.08
N VAL A 213 10.02 -8.57 10.93
CA VAL A 213 10.64 -9.87 10.62
C VAL A 213 12.04 -9.72 10.00
N ILE A 214 12.55 -8.49 9.89
CA ILE A 214 13.88 -8.20 9.36
C ILE A 214 14.78 -7.76 10.50
N THR A 215 15.69 -8.62 10.96
CA THR A 215 16.67 -8.21 11.98
C THR A 215 17.64 -7.17 11.43
N ARG A 216 18.16 -6.28 12.27
CA ARG A 216 19.20 -5.31 11.90
C ARG A 216 20.43 -6.00 11.30
N GLU A 217 20.81 -7.15 11.85
CA GLU A 217 21.87 -8.01 11.30
C GLU A 217 21.59 -8.48 9.86
N ARG A 218 20.31 -8.70 9.51
CA ARG A 218 19.90 -9.08 8.16
C ARG A 218 19.95 -7.88 7.21
N ILE A 219 19.58 -6.68 7.66
CA ILE A 219 19.75 -5.44 6.89
C ILE A 219 21.23 -5.19 6.63
N GLU A 220 22.07 -5.22 7.66
CA GLU A 220 23.52 -5.02 7.53
C GLU A 220 24.15 -6.04 6.57
N LYS A 221 23.71 -7.30 6.60
CA LYS A 221 24.13 -8.32 5.61
C LYS A 221 23.67 -8.03 4.19
N LEU A 222 22.47 -7.48 4.00
CA LEU A 222 21.94 -7.11 2.68
C LEU A 222 22.65 -5.86 2.12
N GLU A 223 22.97 -4.88 2.97
CA GLU A 223 23.72 -3.67 2.63
C GLU A 223 25.20 -3.96 2.34
N GLN A 224 25.77 -4.98 2.98
CA GLN A 224 27.12 -5.45 2.72
C GLN A 224 27.27 -6.29 1.43
N VAL A 225 26.19 -6.63 0.73
CA VAL A 225 26.29 -7.26 -0.60
C VAL A 225 26.67 -6.19 -1.62
N PRO A 226 27.90 -6.20 -2.17
CA PRO A 226 28.27 -5.21 -3.16
C PRO A 226 27.43 -5.39 -4.44
N ALA A 227 26.95 -4.29 -4.99
CA ALA A 227 26.36 -4.25 -6.32
C ALA A 227 27.41 -4.60 -7.40
N SER A 228 27.67 -5.89 -7.62
CA SER A 228 28.25 -6.41 -8.87
C SER A 228 27.82 -7.87 -9.02
N LYS A 229 27.19 -8.30 -10.11
CA LYS A 229 27.74 -8.28 -11.46
C LYS A 229 26.64 -8.06 -12.49
N ASN A 230 26.65 -6.90 -13.14
CA ASN A 230 26.34 -6.86 -14.57
C ASN A 230 27.34 -7.81 -15.25
N ARG A 231 26.87 -8.93 -15.80
CA ARG A 231 27.64 -9.74 -16.74
C ARG A 231 27.80 -8.93 -18.03
N SER A 232 28.85 -8.14 -18.11
CA SER A 232 29.43 -7.74 -19.38
C SER A 232 30.03 -8.97 -20.06
N THR A 233 29.51 -9.32 -21.23
CA THR A 233 30.18 -10.24 -22.16
C THR A 233 31.44 -9.56 -22.71
N PRO A 234 32.65 -10.14 -22.56
CA PRO A 234 33.85 -9.53 -23.11
C PRO A 234 34.00 -9.88 -24.60
N ALA A 235 34.13 -8.84 -25.41
CA ALA A 235 34.72 -8.92 -26.73
C ALA A 235 36.18 -9.42 -26.62
N LYS A 236 36.56 -10.42 -27.42
CA LYS A 236 37.97 -10.77 -27.65
C LYS A 236 38.28 -10.79 -29.14
N ALA A 237 39.00 -9.73 -29.53
CA ALA A 237 40.12 -9.61 -30.44
C ALA A 237 40.36 -10.66 -31.55
N ALA A 238 40.51 -10.10 -32.75
CA ALA A 238 41.02 -10.71 -33.96
C ALA A 238 42.46 -11.25 -33.83
N LYS A 239 42.72 -12.37 -34.52
CA LYS A 239 44.02 -12.68 -35.12
C LYS A 239 43.84 -12.78 -36.64
N LYS A 240 44.59 -11.95 -37.36
CA LYS A 240 44.87 -12.09 -38.79
C LYS A 240 45.71 -13.35 -39.00
N ASP A 241 45.39 -14.14 -40.03
CA ASP A 241 46.41 -14.60 -40.96
C ASP A 241 45.82 -14.84 -42.36
N SER A 242 46.65 -14.50 -43.33
CA SER A 242 46.39 -14.25 -44.75
C SER A 242 46.16 -15.50 -45.60
N LYS A 243 45.34 -15.38 -46.66
CA LYS A 243 45.77 -15.63 -48.06
C LYS A 243 44.69 -15.24 -49.08
N ALA A 244 45.19 -14.78 -50.23
CA ALA A 244 44.53 -14.01 -51.27
C ALA A 244 43.89 -14.85 -52.38
N LYS A 245 42.88 -14.28 -53.05
CA LYS A 245 42.70 -14.14 -54.53
C LYS A 245 41.27 -13.59 -54.79
N LYS A 246 41.08 -12.29 -55.07
CA LYS A 246 41.05 -11.63 -56.39
C LYS A 246 40.14 -12.32 -57.45
N SER A 247 38.95 -11.76 -57.67
CA SER A 247 38.46 -11.24 -58.97
C SER A 247 37.14 -10.47 -58.73
N SER A 248 37.14 -9.14 -58.65
CA SER A 248 36.82 -8.19 -59.76
C SER A 248 35.41 -8.41 -60.35
N LYS A 249 34.37 -7.71 -59.87
CA LYS A 249 33.90 -6.35 -60.26
C LYS A 249 32.68 -6.44 -61.22
N PRO A 250 31.87 -5.36 -61.40
CA PRO A 250 30.44 -5.39 -61.15
C PRO A 250 29.62 -4.96 -62.39
N LEU A 251 28.29 -4.82 -62.27
CA LEU A 251 27.51 -3.66 -62.79
C LEU A 251 25.99 -3.80 -62.47
N LYS A 252 25.44 -2.68 -61.99
CA LYS A 252 24.03 -2.26 -61.78
C LYS A 252 23.24 -2.14 -63.11
N PRO A 253 21.98 -1.63 -63.18
CA PRO A 253 20.76 -1.77 -62.35
C PRO A 253 19.47 -1.96 -63.22
N SER A 254 18.29 -1.69 -62.61
CA SER A 254 16.94 -1.38 -63.14
C SER A 254 16.06 -2.53 -63.69
N ASN A 255 14.93 -2.82 -63.02
CA ASN A 255 13.67 -2.05 -63.07
C ASN A 255 12.93 -2.16 -61.73
#